data_AF-A0AAC9J1Y4-F1
#
_entry.id   AF-A0AAC9J1Y4-F1
#
_cell.length_a   1.000
_cell.length_b   1.000
_cell.length_c   1.000
_cell.angle_alpha   90.00
_cell.angle_beta   90.00
_cell.angle_gamma   90.00
#
_symmetry.space_group_name_H-M   'P 1'
#
loop_
_entity.id
_entity.type
_entity.pdbx_description
1 polymer ?
#
loop_
_entity_poly.entity_id
_entity_poly.type
_entity_poly.pdbx_seq_one_letter_code
_entity_poly.pdbx_strand_id
1 'polypeptide(L)'
;MAINDQLASRISARTYVDNVNEVYYEARNGKASAWSTVDTIQDKDTGLKGYVLQNPDTEEVVISFRGTELPKVEKKQVEQKYVGSPSQDARLAGAGGGATLKDGNIVYDGNSITGIDKAEKDLTEDIQGIVFGDPNYTKKDMEQQSI
;
A
#
# COMPACT_ATOMS: atom_id res chain seq x y z
N MET A 1 -24.45 -9.85 -0.83
CA MET A 1 -25.25 -8.59 -0.66
C MET A 1 -24.76 -7.57 -1.68
N ALA A 2 -25.67 -6.83 -2.32
CA ALA A 2 -25.31 -5.75 -3.24
C ALA A 2 -24.48 -4.65 -2.56
N ILE A 3 -23.63 -3.95 -3.33
CA ILE A 3 -22.82 -2.86 -2.81
C ILE A 3 -23.68 -1.72 -2.22
N ASN A 4 -23.21 -1.14 -1.12
CA ASN A 4 -23.78 0.04 -0.47
C ASN A 4 -22.65 0.91 0.08
N ASP A 5 -22.97 2.12 0.54
CA ASP A 5 -21.97 3.11 0.99
C ASP A 5 -21.03 2.59 2.09
N GLN A 6 -21.54 1.81 3.06
CA GLN A 6 -20.72 1.28 4.15
C GLN A 6 -19.74 0.22 3.64
N LEU A 7 -20.23 -0.66 2.75
CA LEU A 7 -19.40 -1.67 2.10
C LEU A 7 -18.39 -1.04 1.14
N ALA A 8 -18.77 -0.03 0.36
CA ALA A 8 -17.88 0.72 -0.51
C ALA A 8 -16.77 1.43 0.28
N SER A 9 -17.12 2.06 1.40
CA SER A 9 -16.15 2.65 2.33
C SER A 9 -15.20 1.59 2.91
N ARG A 10 -15.72 0.42 3.28
CA ARG A 10 -14.91 -0.69 3.79
C ARG A 10 -13.95 -1.23 2.73
N ILE A 11 -14.42 -1.42 1.50
CA ILE A 11 -13.59 -1.81 0.35
C ILE A 11 -12.49 -0.79 0.13
N SER A 12 -12.85 0.49 0.00
CA SER A 12 -11.89 1.59 -0.20
C SER A 12 -10.82 1.63 0.90
N ALA A 13 -11.19 1.50 2.17
CA ALA A 13 -10.23 1.47 3.26
C ALA A 13 -9.34 0.20 3.24
N ARG A 14 -9.94 -0.95 2.89
CA ARG A 14 -9.22 -2.23 2.91
C ARG A 14 -8.23 -2.35 1.77
N THR A 15 -8.52 -1.76 0.61
CA THR A 15 -7.69 -1.86 -0.57
C THR A 15 -6.36 -1.11 -0.44
N TYR A 16 -6.15 -0.23 0.56
CA TYR A 16 -4.83 0.33 0.87
C TYR A 16 -3.82 -0.68 1.44
N VAL A 17 -4.27 -1.85 1.87
CA VAL A 17 -3.38 -2.94 2.30
C VAL A 17 -2.89 -3.70 1.08
N ASP A 18 -1.60 -4.05 1.05
CA ASP A 18 -1.02 -4.84 -0.04
C ASP A 18 -1.49 -6.31 0.01
N ASN A 19 -1.64 -6.92 -1.17
CA ASN A 19 -2.05 -8.32 -1.35
C ASN A 19 -3.43 -8.63 -0.73
N VAL A 20 -4.42 -7.76 -0.96
CA VAL A 20 -5.80 -8.03 -0.57
C VAL A 20 -6.34 -9.15 -1.46
N ASN A 21 -6.67 -10.29 -0.86
CA ASN A 21 -7.32 -11.41 -1.55
C ASN A 21 -8.84 -11.36 -1.43
N GLU A 22 -9.35 -10.86 -0.29
CA GLU A 22 -10.77 -10.80 0.00
C GLU A 22 -11.10 -9.61 0.93
N VAL A 23 -12.27 -9.02 0.72
CA VAL A 23 -12.89 -8.07 1.64
C VAL A 23 -14.21 -8.66 2.15
N TYR A 24 -14.22 -9.04 3.43
CA TYR A 24 -15.43 -9.45 4.15
C TYR A 24 -16.11 -8.27 4.85
N TYR A 25 -17.44 -8.25 4.80
CA TYR A 25 -18.27 -7.28 5.49
C TYR A 25 -19.54 -7.94 6.03
N GLU A 26 -19.86 -7.67 7.29
CA GLU A 26 -21.10 -8.10 7.94
C GLU A 26 -21.89 -6.88 8.38
N ALA A 27 -23.09 -6.74 7.83
CA ALA A 27 -24.00 -5.68 8.20
C ALA A 27 -24.64 -5.96 9.57
N ARG A 28 -25.10 -4.90 10.25
CA ARG A 28 -25.74 -5.00 11.57
C ARG A 28 -26.99 -5.88 11.62
N ASN A 29 -27.60 -6.14 10.46
CA ASN A 29 -28.75 -7.02 10.33
C ASN A 29 -28.37 -8.51 10.12
N GLY A 30 -27.09 -8.86 10.31
CA GLY A 30 -26.56 -10.22 10.15
C GLY A 30 -26.34 -10.65 8.70
N LYS A 31 -26.59 -9.79 7.72
CA LYS A 31 -26.27 -10.10 6.32
C LYS A 31 -24.77 -9.90 6.07
N ALA A 32 -24.12 -10.94 5.58
CA ALA A 32 -22.73 -10.89 5.18
C ALA A 32 -22.55 -10.69 3.66
N SER A 33 -21.36 -10.25 3.26
CA SER A 33 -20.90 -10.18 1.88
C SER A 33 -19.39 -10.40 1.85
N ALA A 34 -18.93 -11.26 0.94
CA ALA A 34 -17.52 -11.47 0.66
C ALA A 34 -17.19 -11.02 -0.77
N TRP A 35 -16.11 -10.28 -0.92
CA TRP A 35 -15.66 -9.73 -2.20
C TRP A 35 -14.24 -10.22 -2.47
N SER A 36 -14.09 -11.08 -3.46
CA SER A 36 -12.81 -11.68 -3.82
C SER A 36 -12.07 -10.85 -4.86
N THR A 37 -10.76 -10.73 -4.72
CA THR A 37 -9.92 -10.09 -5.74
C THR A 37 -9.83 -10.98 -6.96
N VAL A 38 -10.17 -10.42 -8.12
CA VAL A 38 -10.09 -11.09 -9.43
C VAL A 38 -9.00 -10.51 -10.33
N ASP A 39 -8.63 -9.24 -10.13
CA ASP A 39 -7.48 -8.62 -10.80
C ASP A 39 -6.86 -7.55 -9.90
N THR A 40 -5.59 -7.24 -10.13
CA THR A 40 -4.85 -6.17 -9.44
C THR A 40 -4.39 -5.12 -10.46
N ILE A 41 -4.65 -3.86 -10.15
CA ILE A 41 -4.19 -2.73 -10.95
C ILE A 41 -2.91 -2.22 -10.31
N GLN A 42 -1.80 -2.29 -11.05
CA GLN A 42 -0.55 -1.72 -10.62
C GLN A 42 0.21 -1.18 -11.83
N ASP A 43 0.36 0.13 -11.87
CA ASP A 43 1.14 0.81 -12.89
C ASP A 43 2.36 1.48 -12.25
N LYS A 44 3.56 1.16 -12.74
CA LYS A 44 4.81 1.66 -12.16
C LYS A 44 5.08 3.11 -12.57
N ASP A 45 4.63 3.51 -13.76
CA ASP A 45 4.95 4.77 -14.40
C ASP A 45 4.03 5.91 -13.95
N THR A 46 2.83 5.60 -13.48
CA THR A 46 1.85 6.51 -12.85
C THR A 46 1.77 6.29 -11.34
N GLY A 47 2.16 5.12 -10.83
CA GLY A 47 1.99 4.81 -9.41
C GLY A 47 0.56 4.47 -9.03
N LEU A 48 -0.35 4.37 -10.02
CA LEU A 48 -1.73 3.94 -9.87
C LEU A 48 -1.77 2.53 -9.31
N LYS A 49 -2.53 2.35 -8.23
CA LYS A 49 -2.76 1.07 -7.56
C LYS A 49 -4.24 0.87 -7.32
N GLY A 50 -4.69 -0.38 -7.42
CA GLY A 50 -6.07 -0.71 -7.16
C GLY A 50 -6.35 -2.20 -7.26
N TYR A 51 -7.61 -2.55 -7.03
CA TYR A 51 -8.11 -3.92 -7.08
C TYR A 51 -9.42 -3.96 -7.85
N VAL A 52 -9.60 -5.04 -8.60
CA VAL A 52 -10.89 -5.45 -9.15
C VAL A 52 -11.41 -6.55 -8.24
N LEU A 53 -12.57 -6.32 -7.63
CA LEU A 53 -13.19 -7.19 -6.66
C LEU A 53 -14.53 -7.67 -7.22
N GLN A 54 -14.81 -8.97 -7.08
CA GLN A 54 -16.08 -9.56 -7.47
C GLN A 54 -16.78 -10.18 -6.27
N ASN A 55 -18.09 -9.96 -6.19
CA ASN A 55 -18.95 -10.69 -5.28
C ASN A 55 -19.48 -11.95 -5.99
N PRO A 56 -19.13 -13.16 -5.56
CA PRO A 56 -19.59 -14.38 -6.22
C PRO A 56 -21.10 -14.60 -6.06
N ASP A 57 -21.74 -14.04 -5.02
CA ASP A 57 -23.16 -14.23 -4.76
C ASP A 57 -24.06 -13.34 -5.63
N THR A 58 -23.54 -12.18 -6.05
CA THR A 58 -24.31 -11.17 -6.80
C THR A 58 -23.76 -10.90 -8.19
N GLU A 59 -22.60 -11.47 -8.52
CA GLU A 59 -21.82 -11.21 -9.73
C GLU A 59 -21.39 -9.75 -9.92
N GLU A 60 -21.65 -8.89 -8.93
CA GLU A 60 -21.24 -7.48 -8.97
C GLU A 60 -19.72 -7.35 -8.96
N VAL A 61 -19.21 -6.42 -9.76
CA VAL A 61 -17.79 -6.10 -9.86
C VAL A 61 -17.56 -4.67 -9.42
N VAL A 62 -16.52 -4.47 -8.61
CA VAL A 62 -16.11 -3.17 -8.08
C VAL A 62 -14.64 -2.94 -8.40
N ILE A 63 -14.35 -1.76 -8.93
CA ILE A 63 -12.98 -1.30 -9.16
C ILE A 63 -12.67 -0.27 -8.07
N SER A 64 -11.64 -0.55 -7.27
CA SER A 64 -11.18 0.35 -6.21
C SER A 64 -9.78 0.84 -6.52
N PHE A 65 -9.65 2.16 -6.70
CA PHE A 65 -8.36 2.83 -6.82
C PHE A 65 -7.90 3.33 -5.46
N ARG A 66 -6.59 3.25 -5.22
CA ARG A 66 -5.93 3.89 -4.08
C ARG A 66 -5.58 5.33 -4.45
N GLY A 67 -5.84 6.26 -3.53
CA GLY A 67 -5.28 7.60 -3.60
C GLY A 67 -3.86 7.64 -3.06
N THR A 68 -3.34 8.85 -2.95
CA THR A 68 -1.99 9.17 -2.45
C THR A 68 -1.71 8.51 -1.09
N GLU A 69 -0.66 7.68 -1.03
CA GLU A 69 -0.20 7.06 0.21
C GLU A 69 0.85 7.95 0.89
N LEU A 70 0.68 8.24 2.18
CA LEU A 70 1.67 8.99 2.95
C LEU A 70 2.96 8.17 3.13
N PRO A 71 4.14 8.83 3.22
CA PRO A 71 5.39 8.17 3.55
C PRO A 71 5.28 7.41 4.88
N LYS A 72 5.90 6.24 4.94
CA LYS A 72 5.87 5.36 6.11
C LYS A 72 7.18 5.48 6.87
N VAL A 73 7.10 5.48 8.19
CA VAL A 73 8.29 5.40 9.06
C VAL A 73 8.49 3.94 9.43
N GLU A 74 9.61 3.38 9.01
CA GLU A 74 10.01 2.01 9.29
C GLU A 74 11.23 2.00 10.19
N LYS A 75 11.27 1.04 11.13
CA LYS A 75 12.49 0.78 11.90
C LYS A 75 13.46 -0.01 11.04
N LYS A 76 14.70 0.44 10.98
CA LYS A 76 15.77 -0.25 10.26
C LYS A 76 17.03 -0.30 11.13
N GLN A 77 17.73 -1.42 11.09
CA GLN A 77 19.07 -1.49 11.68
C GLN A 77 20.05 -0.69 10.82
N VAL A 78 20.68 0.29 11.46
CA VAL A 78 21.74 1.09 10.88
C VAL A 78 23.06 0.52 11.35
N GLU A 79 23.91 0.16 10.40
CA GLU A 79 25.26 -0.31 10.66
C GLU A 79 26.27 0.74 10.19
N GLN A 80 27.13 1.18 11.10
CA GLN A 80 28.14 2.20 10.84
C GLN A 80 29.48 1.76 11.41
N LYS A 81 30.57 2.07 10.72
CA LYS A 81 31.90 1.81 11.25
C LYS A 81 32.09 2.50 12.60
N TYR A 82 32.55 1.75 13.59
CA TYR A 82 32.88 2.32 14.88
C TYR A 82 34.24 3.04 14.79
N VAL A 83 34.24 4.31 15.19
CA VAL A 83 35.42 5.19 15.16
C VAL A 83 35.73 5.77 16.55
N GLY A 84 34.98 5.39 17.59
CA GLY A 84 35.17 5.87 18.95
C GLY A 84 34.86 7.35 19.12
N SER A 85 33.87 7.88 18.40
CA SER A 85 33.43 9.26 18.62
C SER A 85 32.60 9.34 19.91
N PRO A 86 32.63 10.47 20.65
CA PRO A 86 31.84 10.63 21.87
C PRO A 86 30.34 10.35 21.68
N SER A 87 29.81 10.63 20.48
CA SER A 87 28.43 10.32 20.10
C SER A 87 28.14 8.83 19.93
N GLN A 88 29.11 8.04 19.43
CA GLN A 88 28.99 6.59 19.33
C GLN A 88 29.12 5.94 20.71
N ASP A 89 30.05 6.40 21.53
CA ASP A 89 30.27 5.92 22.88
C ASP A 89 29.03 6.16 23.76
N ALA A 90 28.41 7.35 23.65
CA ALA A 90 27.16 7.67 24.33
C ALA A 90 26.00 6.74 23.89
N ARG A 91 25.94 6.38 22.60
CA ARG A 91 24.93 5.43 22.09
C ARG A 91 25.14 4.01 22.63
N LEU A 92 26.39 3.55 22.71
CA LEU A 92 26.75 2.25 23.31
C LEU A 92 26.50 2.21 24.83
N ALA A 93 26.72 3.33 25.51
CA ALA A 93 26.45 3.48 26.94
C ALA A 93 24.95 3.55 27.29
N GLY A 94 24.06 3.39 26.30
CA GLY A 94 22.61 3.34 26.52
C GLY A 94 21.91 4.70 26.52
N ALA A 95 22.63 5.83 26.39
CA ALA A 95 22.04 7.17 26.34
C ALA A 95 21.30 7.46 25.01
N GLY A 96 21.39 6.56 24.02
CA GLY A 96 20.89 6.79 22.65
C GLY A 96 20.16 5.63 21.99
N GLY A 97 19.55 4.71 22.75
CA GLY A 97 18.60 3.73 22.19
C GLY A 97 19.11 2.30 21.96
N GLY A 98 20.09 1.83 22.74
CA GLY A 98 20.44 0.39 22.79
C GLY A 98 21.35 -0.10 21.66
N ALA A 99 22.32 0.71 21.23
CA ALA A 99 23.28 0.33 20.20
C ALA A 99 24.21 -0.82 20.68
N THR A 100 24.66 -1.65 19.74
CA THR A 100 25.60 -2.76 20.00
C THR A 100 26.81 -2.70 19.07
N LEU A 101 27.92 -3.33 19.46
CA LEU A 101 29.09 -3.51 18.60
C LEU A 101 29.04 -4.89 17.95
N LYS A 102 29.15 -4.93 16.63
CA LYS A 102 29.21 -6.16 15.82
C LYS A 102 30.25 -5.99 14.73
N ASP A 103 31.25 -6.88 14.69
CA ASP A 103 32.27 -6.94 13.64
C ASP A 103 33.00 -5.60 13.36
N GLY A 104 33.23 -4.79 14.41
CA GLY A 104 33.88 -3.46 14.30
C GLY A 104 32.95 -2.33 13.87
N ASN A 105 31.65 -2.60 13.72
CA ASN A 105 30.61 -1.63 13.45
C ASN A 105 29.71 -1.42 14.68
N ILE A 106 29.16 -0.21 14.82
CA ILE A 106 28.05 0.08 15.71
C ILE A 106 26.74 -0.18 14.97
N VAL A 107 25.85 -0.96 15.60
CA VAL A 107 24.52 -1.33 15.08
C VAL A 107 23.47 -0.77 16.01
N TYR A 108 22.49 -0.03 15.48
CA TYR A 108 21.39 0.53 16.26
C TYR A 108 20.10 0.62 15.46
N ASP A 109 18.96 0.67 16.16
CA ASP A 109 17.66 0.89 15.52
C ASP A 109 17.51 2.37 15.15
N GLY A 110 17.42 2.64 13.85
CA GLY A 110 17.10 3.94 13.29
C GLY A 110 15.69 3.96 12.69
N ASN A 111 15.11 5.15 12.60
CA ASN A 111 13.93 5.37 11.78
C ASN A 111 14.37 5.67 10.34
N SER A 112 13.81 4.95 9.39
CA SER A 112 13.92 5.20 7.96
C SER A 112 12.56 5.63 7.43
N ILE A 113 12.51 6.66 6.61
CA ILE A 113 11.27 7.05 5.92
C ILE A 113 11.29 6.38 4.55
N THR A 114 10.24 5.66 4.21
CA THR A 114 10.04 5.00 2.91
C THR A 114 8.86 5.64 2.18
N GLY A 115 8.88 5.61 0.84
CA GLY A 115 7.76 6.09 0.02
C GLY A 115 7.68 7.60 -0.19
N ILE A 116 8.74 8.38 0.12
CA ILE A 116 8.81 9.82 -0.16
C ILE A 116 8.68 10.08 -1.66
N ASP A 117 9.46 9.40 -2.49
CA ASP A 117 9.44 9.59 -3.95
C ASP A 117 8.05 9.34 -4.55
N LYS A 118 7.32 8.36 -4.01
CA LYS A 118 5.95 8.05 -4.45
C LYS A 118 4.97 9.13 -4.02
N ALA A 119 5.07 9.60 -2.78
CA ALA A 119 4.21 10.66 -2.27
C ALA A 119 4.44 12.00 -2.99
N GLU A 120 5.68 12.34 -3.35
CA GLU A 120 6.00 13.54 -4.13
C GLU A 120 5.41 13.48 -5.55
N LYS A 121 5.48 12.30 -6.17
CA LYS A 121 4.89 12.08 -7.49
C LYS A 121 3.37 12.14 -7.46
N ASP A 122 2.73 11.38 -6.57
CA ASP A 122 1.27 11.35 -6.40
C ASP A 122 0.75 12.79 -6.13
N LEU A 123 1.43 13.58 -5.28
CA LEU A 123 1.08 14.99 -5.03
C LEU A 123 1.26 15.90 -6.25
N THR A 124 2.29 15.64 -7.06
CA THR A 124 2.53 16.40 -8.30
C THR A 124 1.41 16.14 -9.32
N GLU A 125 0.97 14.90 -9.47
CA GLU A 125 -0.17 14.51 -10.32
C GLU A 125 -1.46 15.20 -9.86
N ASP A 126 -1.74 15.17 -8.56
CA ASP A 126 -2.92 15.82 -7.95
C ASP A 126 -2.92 17.35 -8.17
N ILE A 127 -1.78 18.03 -7.94
CA ILE A 127 -1.67 19.49 -8.12
C ILE A 127 -1.80 19.88 -9.60
N GLN A 128 -1.24 19.08 -10.50
CA GLN A 128 -1.31 19.34 -11.94
C GLN A 128 -2.66 18.93 -12.53
N GLY A 129 -3.52 18.27 -11.76
CA GLY A 129 -4.80 17.73 -12.22
C GLY A 129 -4.63 16.64 -13.28
N ILE A 130 -3.44 16.04 -13.37
CA ILE A 130 -3.14 15.04 -14.37
C ILE A 130 -3.37 13.66 -13.74
N VAL A 131 -4.57 13.14 -13.95
CA VAL A 131 -4.79 11.70 -13.83
C VAL A 131 -4.36 11.12 -15.18
N PHE A 132 -3.14 10.59 -15.30
CA PHE A 132 -2.70 9.86 -16.50
C PHE A 132 -3.42 8.50 -16.61
N GLY A 133 -4.75 8.49 -16.59
CA GLY A 133 -5.56 7.39 -17.06
C GLY A 133 -5.73 7.55 -18.56
N ASP A 134 -4.88 6.93 -19.37
CA ASP A 134 -5.12 6.83 -20.80
C ASP A 134 -6.52 6.21 -21.01
N PRO A 135 -7.44 6.81 -21.78
CA PRO A 135 -8.78 6.26 -22.01
C PRO A 135 -8.79 4.87 -22.65
N ASN A 136 -7.63 4.34 -23.08
CA ASN A 136 -7.48 2.97 -23.58
C ASN A 136 -7.40 1.87 -22.50
N TYR A 137 -7.69 2.14 -21.22
CA TYR A 137 -7.79 1.12 -20.16
C TYR A 137 -9.03 0.17 -20.30
N THR A 138 -9.46 -0.15 -21.51
CA THR A 138 -10.31 -1.31 -21.79
C THR A 138 -9.40 -2.45 -22.26
N LYS A 139 -9.07 -3.41 -21.38
CA LYS A 139 -8.53 -4.70 -21.85
C LYS A 139 -9.58 -5.29 -22.81
N LYS A 140 -9.29 -5.29 -24.11
CA LYS A 140 -10.09 -5.98 -25.13
C LYS A 140 -9.70 -7.47 -25.14
N ASP A 141 -10.03 -8.17 -24.07
CA ASP A 141 -10.06 -9.63 -24.08
C ASP A 141 -11.53 -10.08 -24.07
N MET A 142 -12.22 -9.79 -25.16
CA MET A 142 -13.38 -10.56 -25.58
C MET A 142 -13.00 -11.23 -26.89
N GLU A 143 -12.21 -12.31 -26.80
CA GLU A 143 -12.28 -13.34 -27.83
C GLU A 143 -13.70 -13.89 -27.81
N GLN A 144 -14.54 -13.32 -28.68
CA GLN A 144 -15.77 -13.94 -29.10
C GLN A 144 -15.40 -15.29 -29.73
N GLN A 145 -15.51 -16.36 -28.96
CA GLN A 145 -15.74 -17.67 -29.55
C GLN A 145 -17.17 -17.67 -30.10
N SER A 146 -17.31 -17.20 -31.34
CA SER A 146 -18.50 -17.42 -32.14
C SER A 146 -18.43 -18.83 -32.73
N ILE A 147 -19.38 -19.66 -32.26
CA ILE A 147 -20.10 -20.78 -32.92
C ILE A 147 -19.31 -21.64 -33.91
#